data_AF-A0A832PY43-F1
#
_entry.id   AF-A0A832PY43-F1
#
_cell.length_a   1.000
_cell.length_b   1.000
_cell.length_c   1.000
_cell.angle_alpha   90.00
_cell.angle_beta   90.00
_cell.angle_gamma   90.00
#
_symmetry.space_group_name_H-M   'P 1'
#
loop_
_entity.id
_entity.type
_entity.pdbx_description
1 polymer ?
#
loop_
_entity_poly.entity_id
_entity_poly.type
_entity_poly.pdbx_seq_one_letter_code
_entity_poly.pdbx_strand_id
1 'polypeptide(L)'
;AIVGVVWLKEKVSVIEWAGILMVLAGVILVSIAGGGKTAVLPAGSYLLIFFVAFSLAAAAAFLLGRVGISIEFSLALSAGLVFGLANVAAKLMMMRFEAEIGSADLFQLAAVKSILTDYPIILVVATNIIGSIFYQTAFANGRASIVASICTIVGNTVPIIAAITIFGEQVKFLHGLGIIIVLVGAFVLAIGNRQTWRRCSP
;
A
#
# COMPACT_ATOMS: atom_id res chain seq x y z
N ALA A 1 13.07 5.14 -7.54
CA ALA A 1 13.32 5.42 -8.98
C ALA A 1 14.63 6.16 -9.19
N ILE A 2 14.75 7.42 -8.78
CA ILE A 2 15.95 8.25 -9.04
C ILE A 2 17.23 7.64 -8.44
N VAL A 3 17.18 7.21 -7.18
CA VAL A 3 18.33 6.55 -6.51
C VAL A 3 18.71 5.23 -7.21
N GLY A 4 17.76 4.45 -7.72
CA GLY A 4 18.05 3.22 -8.47
C GLY A 4 18.73 3.48 -9.82
N VAL A 5 18.28 4.50 -10.55
CA VAL A 5 18.90 4.89 -11.83
C VAL A 5 20.30 5.48 -11.62
N VAL A 6 20.43 6.39 -10.64
CA VAL A 6 21.66 7.17 -10.42
C VAL A 6 22.73 6.33 -9.71
N TRP A 7 22.35 5.52 -8.74
CA TRP A 7 23.28 4.80 -7.87
C TRP A 7 23.45 3.33 -8.22
N LEU A 8 22.36 2.64 -8.60
CA LEU A 8 22.39 1.21 -8.97
C LEU A 8 22.57 0.98 -10.48
N LYS A 9 22.63 2.05 -11.30
CA LYS A 9 22.73 2.01 -12.77
C LYS A 9 21.69 1.09 -13.42
N GLU A 10 20.52 0.95 -12.80
CA GLU A 10 19.44 0.14 -13.36
C GLU A 10 18.87 0.81 -14.62
N LYS A 11 18.74 0.02 -15.69
CA LYS A 11 18.12 0.47 -16.94
C LYS A 11 16.61 0.45 -16.80
N VAL A 12 16.04 1.52 -16.25
CA VAL A 12 14.59 1.67 -16.13
C VAL A 12 13.98 1.89 -17.52
N SER A 13 13.02 1.07 -17.92
CA SER A 13 12.36 1.19 -19.22
C SER A 13 11.39 2.39 -19.26
N VAL A 14 11.09 2.87 -20.48
CA VAL A 14 10.11 3.95 -20.69
C VAL A 14 8.74 3.59 -20.10
N ILE A 15 8.38 2.29 -20.10
CA ILE A 15 7.11 1.79 -19.55
C ILE A 15 7.13 1.84 -18.02
N GLU A 16 8.26 1.54 -17.37
CA GLU A 16 8.39 1.67 -15.91
C GLU A 16 8.30 3.13 -15.46
N TRP A 17 8.93 4.05 -16.21
CA TRP A 17 8.79 5.49 -15.96
C TRP A 17 7.35 5.98 -16.12
N ALA A 18 6.66 5.52 -17.17
CA ALA A 18 5.26 5.84 -17.38
C ALA A 18 4.37 5.31 -16.23
N GLY A 19 4.63 4.08 -15.75
CA GLY A 19 3.94 3.51 -14.60
C GLY A 19 4.16 4.29 -13.31
N ILE A 20 5.41 4.66 -13.00
CA ILE A 20 5.76 5.48 -11.83
C ILE A 20 5.06 6.84 -11.88
N LEU A 21 5.12 7.52 -13.04
CA LEU A 21 4.48 8.82 -13.21
C LEU A 21 2.95 8.71 -13.10
N MET A 22 2.34 7.65 -13.62
CA MET A 22 0.90 7.42 -13.46
C MET A 22 0.53 7.17 -11.99
N VAL A 23 1.27 6.34 -11.25
CA VAL A 23 0.99 6.13 -9.83
C VAL A 23 1.11 7.45 -9.05
N LEU A 24 2.17 8.22 -9.29
CA LEU A 24 2.34 9.54 -8.66
C LEU A 24 1.21 10.51 -9.02
N ALA A 25 0.86 10.61 -10.31
CA ALA A 25 -0.22 11.47 -10.77
C ALA A 25 -1.56 11.05 -10.15
N GLY A 26 -1.87 9.76 -10.12
CA GLY A 26 -3.09 9.24 -9.52
C GLY A 26 -3.16 9.51 -8.02
N VAL A 27 -2.06 9.33 -7.28
CA VAL A 27 -1.98 9.66 -5.85
C VAL A 27 -2.18 11.15 -5.62
N ILE A 28 -1.53 12.01 -6.41
CA ILE A 28 -1.73 13.48 -6.33
C ILE A 28 -3.18 13.84 -6.61
N LEU A 29 -3.80 13.21 -7.61
CA LEU A 29 -5.18 13.47 -8.00
C LEU A 29 -6.18 13.03 -6.91
N VAL A 30 -5.92 11.90 -6.25
CA VAL A 30 -6.66 11.47 -5.04
C VAL A 30 -6.47 12.47 -3.90
N SER A 31 -5.25 12.92 -3.64
CA SER A 31 -4.95 13.88 -2.57
C SER A 31 -5.59 15.25 -2.79
N ILE A 32 -5.59 15.76 -4.03
CA ILE A 32 -6.22 17.04 -4.40
C ILE A 32 -7.75 16.92 -4.41
N ALA A 33 -8.27 15.76 -4.81
CA ALA A 33 -9.72 15.52 -4.83
C ALA A 33 -10.33 15.56 -3.42
N GLY A 34 -9.51 15.45 -2.37
CA GLY A 34 -9.75 15.96 -1.02
C GLY A 34 -11.19 15.78 -0.57
N GLY A 35 -11.48 14.61 -0.01
CA GLY A 35 -12.76 14.27 0.61
C GLY A 35 -13.24 15.42 1.50
N GLY A 36 -14.53 15.75 1.37
CA GLY A 36 -15.15 16.79 2.18
C GLY A 36 -14.83 16.60 3.66
N LYS A 37 -14.65 17.71 4.37
CA LYS A 37 -14.26 17.85 5.78
C LYS A 37 -15.15 17.06 6.76
N THR A 38 -15.08 15.74 6.76
CA THR A 38 -15.64 14.91 7.81
C THR A 38 -14.49 14.11 8.38
N ALA A 39 -13.65 14.77 9.17
CA ALA A 39 -12.68 14.17 10.08
C ALA A 39 -13.42 13.44 11.23
N VAL A 40 -14.36 12.56 10.88
CA VAL A 40 -15.07 11.73 11.83
C VAL A 40 -14.30 10.42 11.88
N LEU A 41 -13.69 10.16 13.03
CA LEU A 41 -13.00 8.91 13.28
C LEU A 41 -13.97 7.75 13.03
N PRO A 42 -13.62 6.75 12.20
CA PRO A 42 -14.48 5.60 11.95
C PRO A 42 -14.77 4.87 13.26
N ALA A 43 -15.98 4.31 13.41
CA ALA A 43 -16.30 3.53 14.60
C ALA A 43 -15.35 2.33 14.71
N GLY A 44 -14.86 2.07 15.93
CA GLY A 44 -13.86 1.03 16.19
C GLY A 44 -14.26 -0.37 15.71
N SER A 45 -15.56 -0.66 15.64
CA SER A 45 -16.10 -1.92 15.12
C SER A 45 -15.84 -2.12 13.63
N TYR A 46 -16.07 -1.10 12.78
CA TYR A 46 -15.82 -1.20 11.34
C TYR A 46 -14.33 -1.36 11.05
N LEU A 47 -13.48 -0.67 11.83
CA LEU A 47 -12.03 -0.82 11.74
C LEU A 47 -11.58 -2.22 12.11
N LEU A 48 -12.06 -2.76 13.23
CA LEU A 48 -11.71 -4.11 13.66
C LEU A 48 -12.13 -5.13 12.59
N ILE A 49 -13.36 -5.05 12.09
CA ILE A 49 -13.86 -5.95 11.05
C ILE A 49 -12.98 -5.88 9.79
N PHE A 50 -12.60 -4.68 9.36
CA PHE A 50 -11.76 -4.51 8.18
C PHE A 50 -10.36 -5.11 8.37
N PHE A 51 -9.69 -4.80 9.48
CA PHE A 51 -8.36 -5.34 9.77
C PHE A 51 -8.39 -6.87 9.91
N VAL A 52 -9.41 -7.43 10.57
CA VAL A 52 -9.59 -8.88 10.70
C VAL A 52 -9.87 -9.51 9.34
N ALA A 53 -10.77 -8.95 8.54
CA ALA A 53 -11.11 -9.49 7.22
C ALA A 53 -9.90 -9.54 6.28
N PHE A 54 -9.13 -8.46 6.18
CA PHE A 54 -7.93 -8.42 5.34
C PHE A 54 -6.76 -9.23 5.91
N SER A 55 -6.66 -9.37 7.23
CA SER A 55 -5.70 -10.30 7.85
C SER A 55 -6.04 -11.76 7.56
N LEU A 56 -7.33 -12.12 7.61
CA LEU A 56 -7.82 -13.43 7.21
C LEU A 56 -7.62 -13.67 5.71
N ALA A 57 -7.85 -12.66 4.87
CA ALA A 57 -7.56 -12.75 3.44
C ALA A 57 -6.06 -12.96 3.18
N ALA A 58 -5.17 -12.29 3.92
CA ALA A 58 -3.73 -12.51 3.84
C ALA A 58 -3.32 -13.91 4.32
N ALA A 59 -3.93 -14.41 5.40
CA ALA A 59 -3.70 -15.78 5.87
C ALA A 59 -4.20 -16.82 4.86
N ALA A 60 -5.37 -16.61 4.27
CA ALA A 60 -5.90 -17.46 3.20
C ALA A 60 -4.99 -17.43 1.96
N ALA A 61 -4.57 -16.24 1.53
CA ALA A 61 -3.61 -16.04 0.45
C ALA A 61 -2.31 -16.82 0.70
N PHE A 62 -1.80 -16.81 1.93
CA PHE A 62 -0.62 -17.58 2.33
C PHE A 62 -0.85 -19.10 2.26
N LEU A 63 -2.02 -19.57 2.68
CA LEU A 63 -2.37 -20.99 2.62
C LEU A 63 -2.52 -21.50 1.19
N LEU A 64 -2.87 -20.65 0.21
CA LEU A 64 -2.92 -21.05 -1.20
C LEU A 64 -1.59 -21.63 -1.71
N GLY A 65 -0.46 -21.13 -1.21
CA GLY A 65 0.87 -21.66 -1.53
C GLY A 65 1.08 -23.10 -1.06
N ARG A 66 0.29 -23.58 -0.08
CA ARG A 66 0.32 -24.98 0.37
C ARG A 66 -0.60 -25.91 -0.41
N VAL A 67 -1.55 -25.37 -1.17
CA VAL A 67 -2.55 -26.15 -1.95
C VAL A 67 -2.12 -26.28 -3.42
N GLY A 68 -0.87 -25.95 -3.75
CA GLY A 68 -0.29 -26.12 -5.09
C GLY A 68 -0.35 -24.89 -6.00
N ILE A 69 -0.83 -23.73 -5.50
CA ILE A 69 -0.64 -22.44 -6.19
C ILE A 69 0.83 -22.01 -6.04
N SER A 70 1.37 -21.27 -7.02
CA SER A 70 2.78 -20.84 -6.97
C SER A 70 3.07 -20.05 -5.68
N ILE A 71 4.09 -20.52 -4.95
CA ILE A 71 4.42 -19.97 -3.63
C ILE A 71 4.82 -18.50 -3.71
N GLU A 72 5.47 -18.10 -4.80
CA GLU A 72 5.81 -16.71 -5.11
C GLU A 72 4.58 -15.81 -5.22
N PHE A 73 3.52 -16.29 -5.86
CA PHE A 73 2.28 -15.54 -6.06
C PHE A 73 1.51 -15.42 -4.75
N SER A 74 1.38 -16.53 -4.03
CA SER A 74 0.72 -16.61 -2.72
C SER A 74 1.37 -15.68 -1.69
N LEU A 75 2.71 -15.68 -1.60
CA LEU A 75 3.46 -14.81 -0.71
C LEU A 75 3.41 -13.34 -1.15
N ALA A 76 3.48 -13.05 -2.45
CA ALA A 76 3.36 -11.68 -2.96
C ALA A 76 1.95 -11.09 -2.73
N LEU A 77 0.91 -11.91 -2.87
CA LEU A 77 -0.47 -11.54 -2.58
C LEU A 77 -0.63 -11.22 -1.08
N SER A 78 -0.10 -12.08 -0.22
CA SER A 78 -0.11 -11.89 1.24
C SER A 78 0.64 -10.63 1.64
N ALA A 79 1.84 -10.40 1.08
CA ALA A 79 2.63 -9.20 1.31
C ALA A 79 1.86 -7.94 0.89
N GLY A 80 1.26 -7.95 -0.30
CA GLY A 80 0.45 -6.83 -0.81
C GLY A 80 -0.72 -6.51 0.12
N LEU A 81 -1.46 -7.51 0.59
CA LEU A 81 -2.59 -7.31 1.52
C LEU A 81 -2.11 -6.69 2.84
N VAL A 82 -1.01 -7.20 3.39
CA VAL A 82 -0.46 -6.72 4.67
C VAL A 82 0.13 -5.31 4.54
N PHE A 83 0.85 -4.98 3.46
CA PHE A 83 1.31 -3.61 3.20
C PHE A 83 0.13 -2.65 2.96
N GLY A 84 -0.92 -3.15 2.32
CA GLY A 84 -2.18 -2.43 2.19
C GLY A 84 -2.79 -2.06 3.54
N LEU A 85 -2.82 -2.99 4.49
CA LEU A 85 -3.23 -2.73 5.88
C LEU A 85 -2.33 -1.72 6.58
N ALA A 86 -1.02 -1.75 6.32
CA ALA A 86 -0.08 -0.78 6.86
C ALA A 86 -0.41 0.65 6.41
N ASN A 87 -0.72 0.83 5.12
CA ASN A 87 -1.13 2.12 4.57
C ASN A 87 -2.45 2.63 5.18
N VAL A 88 -3.40 1.74 5.45
CA VAL A 88 -4.65 2.08 6.15
C VAL A 88 -4.38 2.50 7.60
N ALA A 89 -3.52 1.77 8.31
CA ALA A 89 -3.09 2.11 9.67
C ALA A 89 -2.36 3.47 9.71
N ALA A 90 -1.54 3.76 8.70
CA ALA A 90 -0.86 5.05 8.58
C ALA A 90 -1.85 6.20 8.35
N LYS A 91 -2.89 6.00 7.53
CA LYS A 91 -3.95 6.99 7.34
C LYS A 91 -4.73 7.23 8.65
N LEU A 92 -5.04 6.17 9.40
CA LEU A 92 -5.68 6.28 10.72
C LEU A 92 -4.84 7.06 11.71
N MET A 93 -3.52 6.82 11.72
CA MET A 93 -2.58 7.58 12.54
C MET A 93 -2.63 9.07 12.19
N MET A 94 -2.61 9.43 10.89
CA MET A 94 -2.72 10.83 10.47
C MET A 94 -4.03 11.48 10.91
N MET A 95 -5.17 10.80 10.77
CA MET A 95 -6.46 11.37 11.22
C MET A 95 -6.54 11.51 12.74
N ARG A 96 -5.97 10.58 13.51
CA ARG A 96 -5.86 10.74 14.97
C ARG A 96 -4.94 11.90 15.33
N PHE A 97 -3.83 12.05 14.61
CA PHE A 97 -2.92 13.17 14.80
C PHE A 97 -3.65 14.51 14.57
N GLU A 98 -4.44 14.62 13.50
CA GLU A 98 -5.26 15.80 13.23
C GLU A 98 -6.33 16.05 14.32
N ALA A 99 -6.97 14.98 14.80
CA ALA A 99 -8.01 15.07 15.84
C ALA A 99 -7.47 15.44 17.23
N GLU A 100 -6.28 14.96 17.60
CA GLU A 100 -5.69 15.15 18.92
C GLU A 100 -4.95 16.49 19.04
N ILE A 101 -4.27 16.91 17.97
CA ILE A 101 -3.32 18.03 18.03
C ILE A 101 -3.91 19.33 17.45
N GLY A 102 -4.89 19.29 16.53
CA GLY A 102 -5.57 20.48 15.97
C GLY A 102 -4.70 21.49 15.19
N SER A 103 -3.39 21.52 15.44
CA SER A 103 -2.36 22.36 14.83
C SER A 103 -0.97 21.85 15.21
N ALA A 104 -0.09 21.73 14.23
CA ALA A 104 1.21 21.05 14.21
C ALA A 104 2.27 21.47 15.26
N ASP A 105 2.02 21.25 16.55
CA ASP A 105 3.05 21.37 17.58
C ASP A 105 3.70 20.00 17.87
N LEU A 106 4.55 19.58 16.93
CA LEU A 106 5.37 18.35 16.99
C LEU A 106 6.34 18.30 18.18
N PHE A 107 6.46 19.38 18.96
CA PHE A 107 7.42 19.52 20.07
C PHE A 107 6.85 19.23 21.46
N GLN A 108 5.57 18.92 21.60
CA GLN A 108 5.04 18.46 22.88
C GLN A 108 5.41 16.98 23.10
N LEU A 109 6.51 16.73 23.82
CA LEU A 109 7.01 15.39 24.17
C LEU A 109 5.91 14.45 24.74
N ALA A 110 4.91 15.00 25.42
CA ALA A 110 3.79 14.24 25.96
C ALA A 110 2.83 13.73 24.87
N ALA A 111 2.49 14.55 23.88
CA ALA A 111 1.66 14.15 22.74
C ALA A 111 2.40 13.11 21.88
N VAL A 112 3.69 13.34 21.63
CA VAL A 112 4.56 12.40 20.91
C VAL A 112 4.59 11.04 21.61
N LYS A 113 4.79 10.99 22.93
CA LYS A 113 4.80 9.74 23.69
C LYS A 113 3.45 9.00 23.66
N SER A 114 2.34 9.73 23.81
CA SER A 114 0.98 9.16 23.72
C SER A 114 0.75 8.49 22.36
N ILE A 115 1.15 9.18 21.29
CA ILE A 115 1.00 8.72 19.90
C ILE A 115 1.88 7.50 19.63
N LEU A 116 3.15 7.50 20.07
CA LEU A 116 4.10 6.38 19.91
C LEU A 116 3.63 5.07 20.56
N THR A 117 2.77 5.15 21.56
CA THR A 117 2.18 3.99 22.22
C THR A 117 0.77 3.65 21.73
N ASP A 118 0.22 4.43 20.82
CA ASP A 118 -1.13 4.22 20.30
C ASP A 118 -1.17 3.05 19.31
N TYR A 119 -2.31 2.36 19.28
CA TYR A 119 -2.50 1.15 18.48
C TYR A 119 -2.22 1.32 16.97
N PRO A 120 -2.41 2.50 16.31
CA PRO A 120 -2.12 2.66 14.89
C PRO A 120 -0.62 2.55 14.59
N ILE A 121 0.26 3.07 15.45
CA ILE A 121 1.72 2.95 15.26
C ILE A 121 2.14 1.50 15.37
N ILE A 122 1.64 0.79 16.38
CA ILE A 122 1.92 -0.64 16.55
C ILE A 122 1.44 -1.43 15.33
N LEU A 123 0.24 -1.12 14.81
CA LEU A 123 -0.28 -1.74 13.59
C LEU A 123 0.59 -1.43 12.37
N VAL A 124 0.99 -0.18 12.15
CA VAL A 124 1.89 0.19 11.03
C VAL A 124 3.20 -0.57 11.10
N VAL A 125 3.82 -0.62 12.28
CA VAL A 125 5.10 -1.31 12.47
C VAL A 125 4.93 -2.82 12.26
N ALA A 126 3.95 -3.44 12.92
CA ALA A 126 3.71 -4.87 12.83
C ALA A 126 3.38 -5.32 11.40
N THR A 127 2.48 -4.60 10.72
CA THR A 127 2.11 -4.91 9.33
C THR A 127 3.29 -4.68 8.37
N ASN A 128 4.09 -3.62 8.52
CA ASN A 128 5.27 -3.45 7.68
C ASN A 128 6.31 -4.56 7.89
N ILE A 129 6.55 -4.99 9.13
CA ILE A 129 7.49 -6.08 9.43
C ILE A 129 6.98 -7.39 8.81
N ILE A 130 5.73 -7.77 9.06
CA ILE A 130 5.13 -8.99 8.53
C ILE A 130 5.08 -8.96 7.00
N GLY A 131 4.65 -7.83 6.41
CA GLY A 131 4.62 -7.62 4.97
C GLY A 131 6.01 -7.77 4.36
N SER A 132 7.03 -7.22 5.00
CA SER A 132 8.43 -7.33 4.56
C SER A 132 8.96 -8.76 4.63
N ILE A 133 8.56 -9.55 5.63
CA ILE A 133 8.91 -10.97 5.71
C ILE A 133 8.30 -11.73 4.53
N PHE A 134 7.00 -11.57 4.27
CA PHE A 134 6.35 -12.22 3.12
C PHE A 134 6.95 -11.76 1.79
N TYR A 135 7.26 -10.47 1.66
CA TYR A 135 7.80 -9.90 0.44
C TYR A 135 9.22 -10.40 0.14
N GLN A 136 10.10 -10.41 1.14
CA GLN A 136 11.43 -11.00 1.01
C GLN A 136 11.38 -12.49 0.72
N THR A 137 10.50 -13.24 1.39
CA THR A 137 10.31 -14.67 1.14
C THR A 137 9.77 -14.92 -0.27
N ALA A 138 8.88 -14.06 -0.78
CA ALA A 138 8.36 -14.15 -2.15
C ALA A 138 9.47 -13.96 -3.18
N PHE A 139 10.36 -12.98 -2.99
CA PHE A 139 11.53 -12.79 -3.87
C PHE A 139 12.52 -13.94 -3.79
N ALA A 140 12.72 -14.53 -2.61
CA ALA A 140 13.60 -15.68 -2.46
C ALA A 140 13.10 -16.93 -3.21
N ASN A 141 11.78 -17.06 -3.38
CA ASN A 141 11.16 -18.22 -4.00
C ASN A 141 10.65 -17.98 -5.42
N GLY A 142 10.89 -16.80 -6.01
CA GLY A 142 10.18 -16.44 -7.21
C GLY A 142 10.73 -15.30 -8.05
N ARG A 143 10.05 -15.07 -9.18
CA ARG A 143 10.42 -14.03 -10.14
C ARG A 143 10.11 -12.66 -9.57
N ALA A 144 11.14 -11.82 -9.45
CA ALA A 144 11.01 -10.46 -8.94
C ALA A 144 9.95 -9.61 -9.67
N SER A 145 9.83 -9.79 -10.98
CA SER A 145 8.82 -9.11 -11.79
C SER A 145 7.38 -9.50 -11.42
N ILE A 146 7.13 -10.74 -11.00
CA ILE A 146 5.79 -11.19 -10.60
C ILE A 146 5.47 -10.68 -9.18
N VAL A 147 6.43 -10.85 -8.26
CA VAL A 147 6.29 -10.49 -6.85
C VAL A 147 6.04 -8.99 -6.66
N ALA A 148 6.87 -8.14 -7.27
CA ALA A 148 6.75 -6.69 -7.16
C ALA A 148 5.42 -6.18 -7.74
N SER A 149 5.00 -6.76 -8.88
CA SER A 149 3.75 -6.40 -9.57
C SER A 149 2.52 -6.68 -8.72
N ILE A 150 2.39 -7.90 -8.22
CA ILE A 150 1.24 -8.32 -7.40
C ILE A 150 1.19 -7.50 -6.13
N CYS A 151 2.32 -7.37 -5.44
CA CYS A 151 2.42 -6.61 -4.20
C CYS A 151 2.00 -5.15 -4.40
N THR A 152 2.42 -4.52 -5.51
CA THR A 152 2.08 -3.14 -5.84
C THR A 152 0.59 -2.98 -6.16
N ILE A 153 0.02 -3.86 -6.99
CA ILE A 153 -1.40 -3.79 -7.34
C ILE A 153 -2.27 -3.98 -6.08
N VAL A 154 -1.99 -5.03 -5.32
CA VAL A 154 -2.80 -5.40 -4.14
C VAL A 154 -2.60 -4.38 -3.02
N GLY A 155 -1.36 -3.99 -2.73
CA GLY A 155 -1.03 -3.02 -1.69
C GLY A 155 -1.57 -1.62 -1.92
N ASN A 156 -1.83 -1.25 -3.18
CA ASN A 156 -2.55 -0.02 -3.51
C ASN A 156 -4.07 -0.20 -3.52
N THR A 157 -4.57 -1.41 -3.78
CA THR A 157 -6.02 -1.68 -3.80
C THR A 157 -6.63 -1.67 -2.40
N VAL A 158 -5.96 -2.21 -1.38
CA VAL A 158 -6.52 -2.26 0.00
C VAL A 158 -6.82 -0.86 0.57
N PRO A 159 -5.92 0.14 0.48
CA PRO A 159 -6.22 1.50 0.95
C PRO A 159 -7.38 2.14 0.21
N ILE A 160 -7.57 1.83 -1.07
CA ILE A 160 -8.70 2.31 -1.87
C ILE A 160 -10.01 1.73 -1.33
N ILE A 161 -10.05 0.43 -1.03
CA ILE A 161 -11.24 -0.19 -0.43
C ILE A 161 -11.52 0.45 0.94
N ALA A 162 -10.49 0.69 1.75
CA ALA A 162 -10.64 1.36 3.05
C ALA A 162 -11.16 2.80 2.92
N ALA A 163 -10.68 3.57 1.94
CA ALA A 163 -11.15 4.92 1.61
C ALA A 163 -12.67 4.96 1.43
N ILE A 164 -13.20 4.03 0.64
CA ILE A 164 -14.62 3.98 0.30
C ILE A 164 -15.46 3.42 1.46
N THR A 165 -14.98 2.35 2.11
CA THR A 165 -15.79 1.56 3.06
C THR A 165 -15.67 2.02 4.51
N ILE A 166 -14.48 2.44 4.95
CA ILE A 166 -14.21 2.81 6.34
C ILE A 166 -14.23 4.32 6.50
N PHE A 167 -13.52 5.02 5.61
CA PHE A 167 -13.35 6.46 5.72
C PHE A 167 -14.53 7.24 5.13
N GLY A 168 -15.49 6.54 4.51
CA GLY A 168 -16.70 7.14 3.97
C GLY A 168 -16.41 8.24 2.95
N GLU A 169 -15.23 8.22 2.32
CA GLU A 169 -14.84 9.24 1.35
C GLU A 169 -15.81 9.18 0.18
N GLN A 170 -16.62 10.23 0.00
CA GLN A 170 -17.47 10.33 -1.16
C GLN A 170 -16.57 10.41 -2.40
N VAL A 171 -16.59 9.32 -3.17
CA VAL A 171 -15.81 9.16 -4.39
C VAL A 171 -16.37 10.12 -5.45
N LYS A 172 -15.93 11.38 -5.39
CA LYS A 172 -16.13 12.32 -6.50
C LYS A 172 -15.48 11.75 -7.75
N PHE A 173 -15.96 12.13 -8.93
CA PHE A 173 -15.43 11.66 -10.21
C PHE A 173 -13.88 11.73 -10.31
N LEU A 174 -13.27 12.78 -9.72
CA LEU A 174 -11.81 12.92 -9.61
C LEU A 174 -11.15 11.88 -8.70
N HIS A 175 -11.76 11.48 -7.58
CA HIS A 175 -11.24 10.37 -6.75
C HIS A 175 -11.26 9.05 -7.52
N GLY A 176 -12.37 8.77 -8.23
CA GLY A 176 -12.49 7.57 -9.05
C GLY A 176 -11.46 7.53 -10.18
N LEU A 177 -11.24 8.66 -10.85
CA LEU A 177 -10.20 8.81 -11.87
C LEU A 177 -8.79 8.60 -11.28
N GLY A 178 -8.50 9.21 -10.13
CA GLY A 178 -7.20 9.04 -9.46
C GLY A 178 -6.95 7.58 -9.09
N ILE A 179 -7.95 6.89 -8.53
CA ILE A 179 -7.90 5.46 -8.21
C ILE A 179 -7.61 4.62 -9.48
N ILE A 180 -8.34 4.86 -10.57
CA ILE A 180 -8.14 4.16 -11.83
C ILE A 180 -6.73 4.41 -12.35
N ILE A 181 -6.24 5.65 -12.32
CA ILE A 181 -4.89 6.01 -12.75
C ILE A 181 -3.83 5.32 -11.88
N VAL A 182 -4.02 5.20 -10.56
CA VAL A 182 -3.11 4.45 -9.69
C VAL A 182 -3.11 2.96 -10.05
N LEU A 183 -4.26 2.35 -10.27
CA LEU A 183 -4.35 0.92 -10.62
C LEU A 183 -3.75 0.65 -12.01
N VAL A 184 -4.05 1.49 -12.99
CA VAL A 184 -3.47 1.42 -14.34
C VAL A 184 -1.96 1.66 -14.28
N GLY A 185 -1.50 2.65 -13.52
CA GLY A 185 -0.09 2.93 -13.31
C GLY A 185 0.65 1.77 -12.64
N ALA A 186 0.06 1.15 -11.62
CA ALA A 186 0.58 -0.04 -10.96
C ALA A 186 0.68 -1.23 -11.92
N PHE A 187 -0.33 -1.42 -12.78
CA PHE A 187 -0.34 -2.44 -13.81
C PHE A 187 0.69 -2.19 -14.93
N VAL A 188 0.86 -0.94 -15.36
CA VAL A 188 1.87 -0.53 -16.35
C VAL A 188 3.27 -0.72 -15.78
N LEU A 189 3.50 -0.34 -14.52
CA LEU A 189 4.76 -0.57 -13.81
C LEU A 189 5.08 -2.07 -13.70
N ALA A 190 4.06 -2.87 -13.39
CA ALA A 190 4.16 -4.32 -13.34
C ALA A 190 4.60 -4.94 -14.68
N ILE A 191 4.02 -4.47 -15.80
CA ILE A 191 4.41 -4.91 -17.14
C ILE A 191 5.82 -4.44 -17.50
N GLY A 192 6.16 -3.19 -17.17
CA GLY A 192 7.49 -2.63 -17.39
C GLY A 192 8.58 -3.47 -16.73
N ASN A 193 8.42 -3.79 -15.44
CA ASN A 193 9.33 -4.64 -14.69
C ASN A 193 9.54 -6.03 -15.33
N ARG A 194 8.51 -6.58 -15.97
CA ARG A 194 8.60 -7.87 -16.69
C ARG A 194 9.43 -7.77 -17.97
N GLN A 195 9.35 -6.65 -18.69
CA GLN A 195 10.04 -6.47 -19.97
C GLN A 195 11.53 -6.15 -19.79
N THR A 196 11.87 -5.35 -18.79
CA THR A 196 13.26 -4.98 -18.49
C THR A 196 14.09 -6.20 -18.09
N TRP A 197 13.52 -7.09 -17.27
CA TRP A 197 14.15 -8.37 -16.90
C TRP A 197 14.44 -9.28 -18.10
N ARG A 198 13.52 -9.35 -19.09
CA ARG A 198 13.73 -10.12 -20.33
C ARG A 198 14.86 -9.60 -21.20
N ARG A 199 15.23 -8.32 -21.08
CA ARG A 199 16.34 -7.71 -21.82
C ARG A 199 17.69 -7.86 -21.11
N CYS A 200 17.69 -8.21 -19.82
CA CYS A 200 18.88 -8.38 -19.00
C CYS A 200 19.17 -9.84 -18.65
N SER A 201 18.37 -10.80 -19.15
CA SER A 201 18.72 -12.23 -19.10
C SER A 201 19.70 -12.52 -20.23
N PRO A 202 20.87 -13.14 -19.97
CA PRO A 202 21.78 -13.59 -21.02
C PRO A 202 21.14 -14.64 -21.92
#